data_AF-A0A2V8Q582-F1
#
_entry.id   AF-A0A2V8Q582-F1
#
_cell.length_a   1.000
_cell.length_b   1.000
_cell.length_c   1.000
_cell.angle_alpha   90.00
_cell.angle_beta   90.00
_cell.angle_gamma   90.00
#
_symmetry.space_group_name_H-M   'P 1'
#
loop_
_entity.id
_entity.type
_entity.pdbx_description
1 polymer ?
#
loop_
_entity_poly.entity_id
_entity_poly.type
_entity_poly.pdbx_seq_one_letter_code
_entity_poly.pdbx_strand_id
1 'polypeptide(L)'
;RLIARGALVAMSVLLAISATAQQRDHLTDAETDLVRFHQELDKRTEVFIKAADRRFAIINGTAQPAAKKLVKDEPEWGDPPKGTHAELLGDIAGILDEAITNIDNVSSRDARNPLLSRSLRKLSTAANGYLNQLNSLKTRITDPDEVAAIERVADNVKEIIEASGHLATGTREEDSGTDKGKKKKKP
;
A
#
# COMPACT_ATOMS: atom_id res chain seq x y z
N ARG A 1 66.44 -23.41 -21.98
CA ARG A 1 65.56 -24.47 -21.43
C ARG A 1 64.81 -23.87 -20.25
N LEU A 2 63.48 -23.85 -20.34
CA LEU A 2 62.50 -23.37 -19.34
C LEU A 2 62.57 -24.16 -18.02
N ILE A 3 62.38 -23.50 -16.87
CA ILE A 3 61.62 -23.98 -15.69
C ILE A 3 61.10 -22.72 -14.96
N ALA A 4 59.88 -22.27 -15.25
CA ALA A 4 58.60 -22.58 -14.59
C ALA A 4 58.27 -21.62 -13.43
N ARG A 5 57.29 -20.76 -13.70
CA ARG A 5 56.66 -19.78 -12.81
C ARG A 5 55.71 -20.51 -11.85
N GLY A 6 55.79 -20.22 -10.56
CA GLY A 6 54.79 -20.63 -9.57
C GLY A 6 54.19 -19.40 -8.90
N ALA A 7 53.14 -18.83 -9.49
CA ALA A 7 52.35 -17.77 -8.86
C ALA A 7 51.17 -18.43 -8.14
N LEU A 8 51.17 -18.37 -6.81
CA LEU A 8 50.10 -18.88 -5.97
C LEU A 8 49.05 -17.77 -5.85
N VAL A 9 47.99 -17.86 -6.65
CA VAL A 9 46.85 -16.94 -6.62
C VAL A 9 45.89 -17.41 -5.52
N ALA A 10 45.90 -16.71 -4.39
CA ALA A 10 44.89 -16.86 -3.35
C ALA A 10 43.62 -16.13 -3.80
N MET A 11 42.64 -16.87 -4.31
CA MET A 11 41.34 -16.36 -4.71
C MET A 11 40.41 -16.33 -3.49
N SER A 12 40.40 -15.20 -2.78
CA SER A 12 39.43 -14.93 -1.71
C SER A 12 38.06 -14.70 -2.33
N VAL A 13 37.20 -15.72 -2.28
CA VAL A 13 35.77 -15.59 -2.61
C VAL A 13 35.10 -14.83 -1.46
N LEU A 14 34.93 -13.52 -1.63
CA LEU A 14 34.02 -12.72 -0.83
C LEU A 14 32.59 -13.12 -1.21
N LEU A 15 31.98 -13.99 -0.40
CA LEU A 15 30.54 -14.21 -0.39
C LEU A 15 29.88 -12.90 0.05
N ALA A 16 29.41 -12.13 -0.93
CA ALA A 16 28.46 -11.05 -0.69
C ALA A 16 27.16 -11.70 -0.21
N ILE A 17 26.95 -11.72 1.10
CA ILE A 17 25.64 -12.02 1.68
C ILE A 17 24.78 -10.80 1.38
N SER A 18 24.07 -10.83 0.25
CA SER A 18 22.96 -9.91 0.03
C SER A 18 21.93 -10.19 1.11
N ALA A 19 21.90 -9.37 2.16
CA ALA A 19 20.80 -9.32 3.09
C ALA A 19 19.59 -8.81 2.30
N THR A 20 18.84 -9.73 1.68
CA THR A 20 17.48 -9.44 1.26
C THR A 20 16.72 -9.18 2.56
N ALA A 21 16.42 -7.91 2.85
CA ALA A 21 15.46 -7.55 3.87
C ALA A 21 14.19 -8.36 3.55
N GLN A 22 13.95 -9.41 4.32
CA GLN A 22 12.79 -10.26 4.11
C GLN A 22 11.60 -9.38 4.43
N GLN A 23 10.87 -8.98 3.38
CA GLN A 23 9.76 -8.06 3.49
C GLN A 23 8.72 -8.74 4.39
N ARG A 24 8.56 -8.21 5.61
CA ARG A 24 7.56 -8.70 6.55
C ARG A 24 6.17 -8.51 5.95
N ASP A 25 5.27 -9.41 6.28
CA ASP A 25 3.86 -9.26 5.92
C ASP A 25 3.31 -8.01 6.60
N HIS A 26 2.73 -7.12 5.80
CA HIS A 26 2.23 -5.84 6.29
C HIS A 26 0.87 -5.99 7.01
N LEU A 27 0.13 -7.06 6.70
CA LEU A 27 -1.06 -7.51 7.43
C LEU A 27 -0.69 -8.63 8.40
N THR A 28 -1.38 -8.67 9.54
CA THR A 28 -1.41 -9.86 10.39
C THR A 28 -2.23 -10.98 9.72
N ASP A 29 -2.05 -12.22 10.17
CA ASP A 29 -2.85 -13.36 9.69
C ASP A 29 -4.36 -13.10 9.87
N ALA A 30 -4.76 -12.55 11.03
CA ALA A 30 -6.15 -12.22 11.33
C ALA A 30 -6.73 -11.15 10.39
N GLU A 31 -5.95 -10.13 10.07
CA GLU A 31 -6.35 -9.10 9.11
C GLU A 31 -6.40 -9.66 7.68
N THR A 32 -5.49 -10.56 7.32
CA THR A 32 -5.51 -11.27 6.04
C THR A 32 -6.78 -12.11 5.90
N ASP A 33 -7.19 -12.79 6.96
CA ASP A 33 -8.45 -13.56 6.97
C ASP A 33 -9.67 -12.66 6.84
N LEU A 34 -9.66 -11.46 7.44
CA LEU A 34 -10.70 -10.44 7.25
C LEU A 34 -10.78 -9.94 5.80
N VAL A 35 -9.63 -9.68 5.17
CA VAL A 35 -9.56 -9.29 3.74
C VAL A 35 -10.13 -10.40 2.85
N ARG A 36 -9.82 -11.67 3.15
CA ARG A 36 -10.36 -12.83 2.41
C ARG A 36 -11.85 -13.06 2.67
N PHE A 37 -12.32 -12.79 3.87
CA PHE A 37 -13.74 -12.93 4.23
C PHE A 37 -14.61 -11.92 3.48
N HIS A 38 -14.17 -10.66 3.42
CA HIS A 38 -14.94 -9.57 2.81
C HIS A 38 -14.75 -9.49 1.29
N GLN A 39 -15.50 -10.26 0.51
CA GLN A 39 -15.33 -10.25 -0.96
C GLN A 39 -15.72 -8.92 -1.65
N GLU A 40 -16.63 -8.15 -1.05
CA GLU A 40 -17.06 -6.85 -1.58
C GLU A 40 -15.95 -5.80 -1.41
N LEU A 41 -15.61 -5.09 -2.50
CA LEU A 41 -14.52 -4.10 -2.52
C LEU A 41 -14.63 -3.09 -1.39
N ASP A 42 -15.83 -2.55 -1.15
CA ASP A 42 -16.03 -1.48 -0.16
C ASP A 42 -15.91 -1.96 1.28
N LYS A 43 -16.08 -3.26 1.54
CA LYS A 43 -15.84 -3.89 2.85
C LYS A 43 -14.37 -4.24 3.02
N ARG A 44 -13.70 -4.75 1.99
CA ARG A 44 -12.23 -4.93 1.98
C ARG A 44 -11.49 -3.63 2.23
N THR A 45 -11.92 -2.54 1.61
CA THR A 45 -11.36 -1.21 1.88
C THR A 45 -11.52 -0.79 3.34
N GLU A 46 -12.63 -1.13 4.02
CA GLU A 46 -12.78 -0.88 5.46
C GLU A 46 -11.78 -1.70 6.30
N VAL A 47 -11.49 -2.94 5.89
CA VAL A 47 -10.47 -3.76 6.54
C VAL A 47 -9.10 -3.09 6.44
N PHE A 48 -8.69 -2.67 5.23
CA PHE A 48 -7.42 -1.96 5.03
C PHE A 48 -7.33 -0.66 5.83
N ILE A 49 -8.39 0.16 5.82
CA ILE A 49 -8.44 1.39 6.62
C ILE A 49 -8.21 1.07 8.10
N LYS A 50 -8.96 0.12 8.66
CA LYS A 50 -8.85 -0.19 10.08
C LYS A 50 -7.52 -0.87 10.44
N ALA A 51 -6.93 -1.65 9.54
CA ALA A 51 -5.59 -2.19 9.72
C ALA A 51 -4.54 -1.07 9.81
N ALA A 52 -4.63 -0.05 8.95
CA ALA A 52 -3.78 1.14 9.03
C ALA A 52 -4.04 1.95 10.31
N ASP A 53 -5.31 2.17 10.69
CA ASP A 53 -5.69 2.86 11.94
C ASP A 53 -5.09 2.18 13.18
N ARG A 54 -5.09 0.84 13.22
CA ARG A 54 -4.48 0.07 14.32
C ARG A 54 -2.99 0.40 14.45
N ARG A 55 -2.25 0.43 13.34
CA ARG A 55 -0.81 0.77 13.34
C ARG A 55 -0.56 2.22 13.74
N PHE A 56 -1.34 3.16 13.21
CA PHE A 56 -1.28 4.57 13.61
C PHE A 56 -1.56 4.78 15.10
N ALA A 57 -2.53 4.07 15.67
CA ALA A 57 -2.83 4.17 17.09
C ALA A 57 -1.67 3.69 17.98
N ILE A 58 -0.90 2.68 17.55
CA ILE A 58 0.33 2.29 18.27
C ILE A 58 1.39 3.38 18.19
N ILE A 59 1.68 3.86 16.98
CA ILE A 59 2.70 4.90 16.74
C ILE A 59 2.40 6.18 17.54
N ASN A 60 1.12 6.55 17.65
CA ASN A 60 0.70 7.74 18.37
C ASN A 60 0.49 7.51 19.88
N GLY A 61 0.62 6.27 20.38
CA GLY A 61 0.34 5.93 21.78
C GLY A 61 -1.13 6.11 22.17
N THR A 62 -2.07 5.95 21.24
CA THR A 62 -3.51 6.07 21.47
C THR A 62 -4.19 4.70 21.56
N ALA A 63 -5.42 4.68 22.08
CA ALA A 63 -6.20 3.45 22.16
C ALA A 63 -6.52 2.92 20.76
N GLN A 64 -6.35 1.61 20.58
CA GLN A 64 -6.71 0.92 19.34
C GLN A 64 -8.21 1.06 19.05
N PRO A 65 -8.61 1.23 17.78
CA PRO A 65 -10.03 1.30 17.42
C PRO A 65 -10.73 0.00 17.81
N ALA A 66 -11.83 0.12 18.56
CA ALA A 66 -12.59 -1.03 19.03
C ALA A 66 -13.11 -1.87 17.86
N ALA A 67 -12.82 -3.17 17.88
CA ALA A 67 -13.38 -4.11 16.93
C ALA A 67 -14.72 -4.64 17.44
N LYS A 68 -15.82 -4.00 17.03
CA LYS A 68 -17.15 -4.60 17.19
C LYS A 68 -17.40 -5.55 16.04
N LYS A 69 -17.64 -6.82 16.38
CA LYS A 69 -18.10 -7.84 15.43
C LYS A 69 -19.56 -7.55 15.09
N LEU A 70 -19.82 -7.17 13.84
CA LEU A 70 -21.18 -6.88 13.35
C LEU A 70 -21.79 -8.10 12.64
N VAL A 71 -20.95 -9.02 12.17
CA VAL A 71 -21.36 -10.21 11.43
C VAL A 71 -20.97 -11.46 12.23
N LYS A 72 -21.95 -12.36 12.40
CA LYS A 72 -21.87 -13.54 13.29
C LYS A 72 -20.64 -14.43 13.03
N ASP A 73 -20.19 -14.51 11.78
CA ASP A 73 -19.11 -15.40 11.33
C ASP A 73 -17.85 -14.64 10.85
N GLU A 74 -17.79 -13.33 11.08
CA GLU A 74 -16.61 -12.53 10.72
C GLU A 74 -15.38 -12.98 11.55
N PRO A 75 -14.20 -13.12 10.94
CA PRO A 75 -12.98 -13.39 11.68
C PRO A 75 -12.70 -12.32 12.74
N GLU A 76 -12.03 -12.70 13.82
CA GLU A 76 -11.60 -11.72 14.82
C GLU A 76 -10.41 -10.91 14.30
N TRP A 77 -10.27 -9.68 14.80
CA TRP A 77 -9.14 -8.79 14.44
C TRP A 77 -7.80 -9.22 15.01
N GLY A 78 -7.79 -10.19 15.93
CA GLY A 78 -6.59 -10.68 16.60
C GLY A 78 -5.88 -9.64 17.49
N ASP A 79 -4.68 -10.02 17.91
CA ASP A 79 -3.81 -9.20 18.74
C ASP A 79 -3.41 -7.89 18.03
N PRO A 80 -3.08 -6.82 18.79
CA PRO A 80 -2.52 -5.61 18.21
C PRO A 80 -1.28 -5.90 17.36
N PRO A 81 -1.09 -5.21 16.23
CA PRO A 81 0.11 -5.36 15.40
C PRO A 81 1.37 -5.04 16.22
N LYS A 82 2.48 -5.70 15.91
CA LYS A 82 3.75 -5.57 16.66
C LYS A 82 4.84 -5.07 15.74
N GLY A 83 5.80 -4.33 16.29
CA GLY A 83 6.97 -3.86 15.55
C GLY A 83 7.50 -2.54 16.08
N THR A 84 8.62 -2.11 15.54
CA THR A 84 9.14 -0.75 15.71
C THR A 84 8.27 0.27 14.98
N HIS A 85 8.43 1.55 15.26
CA HIS A 85 7.73 2.61 14.52
C HIS A 85 8.00 2.55 13.02
N ALA A 86 9.26 2.37 12.61
CA ALA A 86 9.64 2.24 11.21
C ALA A 86 8.95 1.04 10.54
N GLU A 87 8.88 -0.11 11.23
CA GLU A 87 8.18 -1.28 10.71
C GLU A 87 6.67 -1.04 10.58
N LEU A 88 6.03 -0.43 11.59
CA LEU A 88 4.60 -0.13 11.54
C LEU A 88 4.25 0.90 10.46
N LEU A 89 5.12 1.89 10.22
CA LEU A 89 4.99 2.83 9.10
C LEU A 89 5.16 2.12 7.75
N GLY A 90 6.11 1.18 7.67
CA GLY A 90 6.29 0.30 6.52
C GLY A 90 5.05 -0.55 6.25
N ASP A 91 4.45 -1.12 7.30
CA ASP A 91 3.21 -1.89 7.20
C ASP A 91 2.06 -1.00 6.70
N ILE A 92 1.91 0.23 7.22
CA ILE A 92 0.89 1.17 6.74
C ILE A 92 1.08 1.45 5.24
N ALA A 93 2.31 1.68 4.77
CA ALA A 93 2.57 1.89 3.36
C ALA A 93 2.11 0.68 2.52
N GLY A 94 2.49 -0.54 2.94
CA GLY A 94 2.05 -1.78 2.27
C GLY A 94 0.54 -1.96 2.25
N ILE A 95 -0.16 -1.65 3.35
CA ILE A 95 -1.63 -1.71 3.43
C ILE A 95 -2.28 -0.76 2.43
N LEU A 96 -1.79 0.47 2.33
CA LEU A 96 -2.35 1.45 1.41
C LEU A 96 -2.07 1.09 -0.05
N ASP A 97 -0.88 0.60 -0.35
CA ASP A 97 -0.50 0.10 -1.68
C ASP A 97 -1.38 -1.09 -2.11
N GLU A 98 -1.63 -2.04 -1.20
CA GLU A 98 -2.54 -3.15 -1.47
C GLU A 98 -3.99 -2.66 -1.64
N ALA A 99 -4.43 -1.66 -0.89
CA ALA A 99 -5.76 -1.06 -1.05
C ALA A 99 -5.93 -0.38 -2.42
N ILE A 100 -4.90 0.34 -2.89
CA ILE A 100 -4.84 0.95 -4.23
C ILE A 100 -4.91 -0.15 -5.30
N THR A 101 -4.01 -1.13 -5.22
CA THR A 101 -3.97 -2.28 -6.14
C THR A 101 -5.32 -2.99 -6.23
N ASN A 102 -6.04 -3.11 -5.11
CA ASN A 102 -7.36 -3.71 -5.09
C ASN A 102 -8.43 -2.88 -5.80
N ILE A 103 -8.39 -1.56 -5.67
CA ILE A 103 -9.28 -0.64 -6.40
C ILE A 103 -8.97 -0.71 -7.89
N ASP A 104 -7.70 -0.69 -8.27
CA ASP A 104 -7.26 -0.73 -9.67
C ASP A 104 -7.60 -2.04 -10.36
N ASN A 105 -7.46 -3.16 -9.65
CA ASN A 105 -7.87 -4.47 -10.15
C ASN A 105 -9.38 -4.55 -10.42
N VAL A 106 -10.21 -3.91 -9.61
CA VAL A 106 -11.66 -3.84 -9.89
C VAL A 106 -11.94 -2.84 -11.01
N SER A 107 -11.28 -1.69 -11.01
CA SER A 107 -11.44 -0.64 -12.04
C SER A 107 -11.08 -1.12 -13.43
N SER A 108 -9.96 -1.85 -13.57
CA SER A 108 -9.51 -2.43 -14.83
C SER A 108 -10.46 -3.50 -15.39
N ARG A 109 -11.18 -4.21 -14.51
CA ARG A 109 -12.17 -5.24 -14.89
C ARG A 109 -13.54 -4.65 -15.19
N ASP A 110 -14.01 -3.75 -14.35
CA ASP A 110 -15.30 -3.07 -14.47
C ASP A 110 -15.21 -1.63 -13.93
N ALA A 111 -14.86 -0.73 -14.82
CA ALA A 111 -14.67 0.69 -14.51
C ALA A 111 -15.97 1.44 -14.20
N ARG A 112 -17.14 0.77 -14.26
CA ARG A 112 -18.46 1.30 -13.88
C ARG A 112 -19.00 0.66 -12.61
N ASN A 113 -18.21 -0.19 -11.95
CA ASN A 113 -18.63 -0.86 -10.73
C ASN A 113 -19.01 0.19 -9.66
N PRO A 114 -20.24 0.15 -9.11
CA PRO A 114 -20.71 1.15 -8.16
C PRO A 114 -19.89 1.17 -6.85
N LEU A 115 -19.23 0.06 -6.52
CA LEU A 115 -18.37 -0.05 -5.34
C LEU A 115 -17.08 0.77 -5.47
N LEU A 116 -16.61 1.10 -6.68
CA LEU A 116 -15.39 1.91 -6.86
C LEU A 116 -15.53 3.28 -6.20
N SER A 117 -16.59 4.01 -6.55
CA SER A 117 -16.86 5.35 -5.99
C SER A 117 -17.04 5.32 -4.47
N ARG A 118 -17.65 4.25 -3.95
CA ARG A 118 -17.89 4.08 -2.51
C ARG A 118 -16.59 3.79 -1.77
N SER A 119 -15.77 2.89 -2.31
CA SER A 119 -14.50 2.47 -1.74
C SER A 119 -13.50 3.63 -1.75
N LEU A 120 -13.35 4.30 -2.90
CA LEU A 120 -12.43 5.43 -3.03
C LEU A 120 -12.83 6.61 -2.14
N ARG A 121 -14.14 6.87 -1.96
CA ARG A 121 -14.59 7.90 -1.00
C ARG A 121 -14.22 7.55 0.44
N LYS A 122 -14.42 6.30 0.88
CA LYS A 122 -14.02 5.85 2.22
C LYS A 122 -12.50 5.98 2.39
N LEU A 123 -11.74 5.49 1.41
CA LEU A 123 -10.28 5.50 1.46
C LEU A 123 -9.70 6.92 1.44
N SER A 124 -10.22 7.81 0.60
CA SER A 124 -9.84 9.23 0.56
C SER A 124 -10.17 9.95 1.87
N THR A 125 -11.31 9.66 2.48
CA THR A 125 -11.66 10.22 3.81
C THR A 125 -10.63 9.81 4.86
N ALA A 126 -10.24 8.54 4.89
CA ALA A 126 -9.20 8.05 5.80
C ALA A 126 -7.82 8.64 5.48
N ALA A 127 -7.43 8.69 4.20
CA ALA A 127 -6.16 9.20 3.73
C ALA A 127 -5.93 10.69 4.09
N ASN A 128 -6.98 11.51 4.02
CA ASN A 128 -6.92 12.89 4.52
C ASN A 128 -6.61 12.95 6.03
N GLY A 129 -7.18 12.03 6.81
CA GLY A 129 -6.84 11.85 8.23
C GLY A 129 -5.38 11.44 8.43
N TYR A 130 -4.89 10.50 7.63
CA TYR A 130 -3.50 10.04 7.70
C TYR A 130 -2.50 11.14 7.37
N LEU A 131 -2.78 12.00 6.39
CA LEU A 131 -1.89 13.12 6.06
C LEU A 131 -1.63 14.02 7.27
N ASN A 132 -2.67 14.31 8.06
CA ASN A 132 -2.53 15.10 9.29
C ASN A 132 -1.66 14.39 10.34
N GLN A 133 -1.82 13.07 10.49
CA GLN A 133 -1.01 12.27 11.40
C GLN A 133 0.47 12.26 10.97
N LEU A 134 0.74 12.02 9.68
CA LEU A 134 2.09 12.05 9.12
C LEU A 134 2.76 13.41 9.30
N ASN A 135 2.03 14.50 9.04
CA ASN A 135 2.55 15.86 9.26
C ASN A 135 2.93 16.09 10.72
N SER A 136 2.16 15.57 11.67
CA SER A 136 2.51 15.63 13.09
C SER A 136 3.77 14.82 13.40
N LEU A 137 3.86 13.59 12.89
CA LEU A 137 4.99 12.69 13.10
C LEU A 137 6.31 13.26 12.54
N LYS A 138 6.28 13.87 11.36
CA LYS A 138 7.44 14.54 10.74
C LYS A 138 8.08 15.61 11.61
N THR A 139 7.33 16.24 12.53
CA THR A 139 7.89 17.27 13.41
C THR A 139 8.73 16.71 14.56
N ARG A 140 8.67 15.39 14.80
CA ARG A 140 9.26 14.74 15.99
C ARG A 140 10.27 13.65 15.64
N ILE A 141 10.22 13.14 14.42
CA ILE A 141 11.03 12.02 13.97
C ILE A 141 12.30 12.53 13.31
N THR A 142 13.42 11.91 13.66
CA THR A 142 14.75 12.19 13.08
C THR A 142 15.43 10.94 12.55
N ASP A 143 14.85 9.76 12.81
CA ASP A 143 15.37 8.50 12.33
C ASP A 143 15.19 8.38 10.81
N PRO A 144 16.27 8.11 10.04
CA PRO A 144 16.20 8.06 8.59
C PRO A 144 15.23 6.99 8.04
N ASP A 145 15.11 5.84 8.72
CA ASP A 145 14.25 4.75 8.27
C ASP A 145 12.78 5.11 8.48
N GLU A 146 12.45 5.75 9.60
CA GLU A 146 11.11 6.31 9.84
C GLU A 146 10.75 7.43 8.86
N VAL A 147 11.70 8.32 8.53
CA VAL A 147 11.49 9.38 7.52
C VAL A 147 11.15 8.77 6.16
N ALA A 148 11.95 7.79 5.70
CA ALA A 148 11.71 7.11 4.44
C ALA A 148 10.39 6.33 4.43
N ALA A 149 10.01 5.72 5.56
CA ALA A 149 8.72 5.05 5.69
C ALA A 149 7.55 6.05 5.61
N ILE A 150 7.65 7.20 6.28
CA ILE A 150 6.65 8.27 6.23
C ILE A 150 6.47 8.80 4.81
N GLU A 151 7.54 8.96 4.05
CA GLU A 151 7.47 9.42 2.65
C GLU A 151 6.68 8.44 1.79
N ARG A 152 6.95 7.12 1.93
CA ARG A 152 6.17 6.08 1.24
C ARG A 152 4.69 6.12 1.60
N VAL A 153 4.35 6.26 2.88
CA VAL A 153 2.94 6.40 3.29
C VAL A 153 2.34 7.68 2.68
N ALA A 154 3.07 8.78 2.68
CA ALA A 154 2.60 10.06 2.14
C ALA A 154 2.34 10.00 0.63
N ASP A 155 3.15 9.27 -0.12
CA ASP A 155 2.96 9.12 -1.57
C ASP A 155 1.70 8.29 -1.88
N ASN A 156 1.47 7.17 -1.18
CA ASN A 156 0.22 6.41 -1.30
C ASN A 156 -1.00 7.26 -0.91
N VAL A 157 -0.89 8.07 0.14
CA VAL A 157 -1.96 8.99 0.56
C VAL A 157 -2.27 10.03 -0.52
N LYS A 158 -1.26 10.61 -1.18
CA LYS A 158 -1.47 11.57 -2.28
C LYS A 158 -2.18 10.91 -3.45
N GLU A 159 -1.72 9.73 -3.87
CA GLU A 159 -2.32 8.98 -4.97
C GLU A 159 -3.83 8.72 -4.74
N ILE A 160 -4.18 8.27 -3.53
CA ILE A 160 -5.58 8.05 -3.14
C ILE A 160 -6.40 9.36 -3.24
N ILE A 161 -5.86 10.47 -2.75
CA ILE A 161 -6.55 11.77 -2.75
C ILE A 161 -6.72 12.27 -4.19
N GLU A 162 -5.68 12.19 -5.03
CA GLU A 162 -5.70 12.59 -6.43
C GLU A 162 -6.71 11.76 -7.23
N ALA A 163 -6.68 10.44 -7.10
CA ALA A 163 -7.64 9.53 -7.74
C ALA A 163 -9.10 9.88 -7.36
N SER A 164 -9.34 10.28 -6.11
CA SER A 164 -10.67 10.71 -5.66
C SER A 164 -11.10 12.04 -6.27
N GLY A 165 -10.16 12.96 -6.54
CA GLY A 165 -10.41 14.22 -7.24
C GLY A 165 -10.87 14.01 -8.68
N HIS A 166 -10.25 13.07 -9.42
CA HIS A 166 -10.65 12.74 -10.79
C HIS A 166 -12.07 12.17 -10.89
N LEU A 167 -12.54 11.43 -9.88
CA LEU A 167 -13.95 10.98 -9.83
C LEU A 167 -14.93 12.15 -9.63
N ALA A 168 -14.54 13.19 -8.88
CA ALA A 168 -15.38 14.34 -8.60
C ALA A 168 -15.49 15.29 -9.81
N THR A 169 -14.43 15.42 -10.60
CA THR A 169 -14.39 16.32 -11.77
C THR A 169 -14.82 15.64 -13.08
N GLY A 170 -15.01 14.32 -13.08
CA GLY A 170 -15.39 13.54 -14.27
C GLY A 170 -14.32 13.51 -15.37
N THR A 171 -13.09 13.96 -15.07
CA THR A 171 -11.99 14.03 -16.02
C THR A 171 -11.33 12.66 -16.10
N ARG A 172 -11.90 11.76 -16.91
CA ARG A 172 -11.18 10.58 -17.41
C ARG A 172 -10.24 11.06 -18.50
N GLU A 173 -8.94 10.86 -18.33
CA GLU A 173 -8.02 10.91 -19.46
C GLU A 173 -8.46 9.83 -20.45
N GLU A 174 -9.03 10.24 -21.58
CA GLU A 174 -9.37 9.35 -22.68
C GLU A 174 -8.07 8.84 -23.29
N ASP A 175 -7.80 7.54 -23.12
CA ASP A 175 -6.79 6.81 -23.87
C ASP A 175 -7.13 6.90 -25.36
N SER A 176 -6.47 7.84 -26.05
CA SER A 176 -6.61 8.08 -27.49
C SER A 176 -5.94 6.95 -28.28
N GLY A 177 -6.64 5.81 -28.33
CA GLY A 177 -6.38 4.73 -29.27
C GLY A 177 -6.36 5.29 -30.70
N THR A 178 -5.17 5.37 -31.27
CA THR A 178 -4.93 5.86 -32.63
C THR A 178 -5.46 4.84 -33.64
N ASP A 179 -6.73 4.94 -34.06
CA ASP A 179 -7.23 4.22 -35.23
C ASP A 179 -7.06 5.07 -36.50
N LYS A 180 -6.21 4.58 -37.41
CA LYS A 180 -5.92 5.17 -38.70
C LYS A 180 -7.12 5.06 -39.63
N GLY A 181 -7.99 6.06 -39.60
CA GLY A 181 -9.02 6.29 -40.61
C GLY A 181 -8.42 6.58 -41.99
N LYS A 182 -8.29 5.53 -42.82
CA LYS A 182 -8.02 5.60 -44.26
C LYS A 182 -8.98 6.60 -44.94
N LYS A 183 -8.44 7.71 -45.46
CA LYS A 183 -9.15 8.58 -46.42
C LYS A 183 -9.48 7.78 -47.68
N LYS A 184 -10.75 7.37 -47.82
CA LYS A 184 -11.34 6.99 -49.11
C LYS A 184 -11.45 8.25 -49.97
N LYS A 185 -10.60 8.37 -51.00
CA LYS A 185 -10.94 9.13 -52.22
C LYS A 185 -11.76 8.21 -53.12
N LYS A 186 -12.89 8.70 -53.60
CA LYS A 186 -13.72 8.05 -54.62
C LYS A 186 -14.15 9.12 -55.64
N PRO A 187 -14.55 8.66 -56.83
CA PRO A 187 -13.87 8.85 -58.10
C PRO A 187 -14.07 10.23 -58.75
#